data_AF-A0A2V2VPE6-F1
#
_entry.id   AF-A0A2V2VPE6-F1
#
_cell.length_a   1.000
_cell.length_b   1.000
_cell.length_c   1.000
_cell.angle_alpha   90.00
_cell.angle_beta   90.00
_cell.angle_gamma   90.00
#
_symmetry.space_group_name_H-M   'P 1'
#
loop_
_entity.id
_entity.type
_entity.pdbx_description
1 polymer ?
#
loop_
_entity_poly.entity_id
_entity_poly.type
_entity_poly.pdbx_seq_one_letter_code
_entity_poly.pdbx_strand_id
1 'polypeptide(L)'
;MEGMHLDMMGAATVMSTIKAIALLQLPVNVVGAVGLAENTIGPDSYFPSSIITSRKGLTVEVRNTDAEGRLILADTLTFVQRDAKLEKKLKTVIDIATLTGAILIGLGSRRAGMFSNDLHLSQHLMASGRSSGDELWPMPIGEEHKNAMKGGIADLRNVSSDKEAGSCTAAAFLSNFVEDGMKWAHLDIAGPGMGGDKPKGFQPAGAPGFGVQMLLDYFRLTPVDGAVSDAVDVTSSDGTVATSDEDSTAPATASGAENPPKRKGIKKAQNAKKDLKVNQKKRHTRRRKQ
;
A
#
# COMPACT_ATOMS: atom_id res chain seq x y z
N MET A 1 -5.14 -18.86 16.07
CA MET A 1 -5.40 -18.01 17.26
C MET A 1 -4.16 -17.83 18.14
N GLU A 2 -3.23 -18.79 18.22
CA GLU A 2 -1.89 -18.48 18.76
C GLU A 2 -1.29 -17.27 18.01
N GLY A 3 -0.66 -16.35 18.74
CA GLY A 3 -0.12 -15.08 18.21
C GLY A 3 -1.12 -13.92 18.07
N MET A 4 -2.44 -14.10 18.24
CA MET A 4 -3.43 -13.01 18.02
C MET A 4 -3.39 -11.87 19.04
N HIS A 5 -2.68 -12.02 20.17
CA HIS A 5 -2.36 -10.89 21.05
C HIS A 5 -1.49 -9.81 20.37
N LEU A 6 -0.91 -10.12 19.20
CA LEU A 6 -0.16 -9.19 18.35
C LEU A 6 -1.02 -8.49 17.30
N ASP A 7 -2.34 -8.71 17.27
CA ASP A 7 -3.23 -8.03 16.30
C ASP A 7 -3.47 -6.54 16.61
N MET A 8 -2.75 -6.02 17.61
CA MET A 8 -2.69 -4.60 17.97
C MET A 8 -1.35 -3.94 17.59
N MET A 9 -0.45 -4.62 16.86
CA MET A 9 0.86 -4.09 16.47
C MET A 9 0.79 -2.82 15.61
N GLY A 10 -0.27 -2.66 14.81
CA GLY A 10 -0.54 -1.40 14.11
C GLY A 10 -0.74 -0.22 15.06
N ALA A 11 -1.63 -0.38 16.04
CA ALA A 11 -1.88 0.62 17.08
C ALA A 11 -0.63 0.87 17.96
N ALA A 12 0.12 -0.18 18.31
CA ALA A 12 1.38 -0.06 19.04
C ALA A 12 2.42 0.77 18.26
N THR A 13 2.50 0.59 16.94
CA THR A 13 3.39 1.34 16.07
C THR A 13 3.01 2.82 15.98
N VAL A 14 1.71 3.14 15.83
CA VAL A 14 1.20 4.51 15.87
C VAL A 14 1.56 5.19 17.20
N MET A 15 1.21 4.57 18.34
CA MET A 15 1.47 5.12 19.66
C MET A 15 2.97 5.33 19.92
N SER A 16 3.81 4.39 19.51
CA SER A 16 5.26 4.47 19.66
C SER A 16 5.88 5.55 18.78
N THR A 17 5.37 5.71 17.55
CA THR A 17 5.78 6.78 16.62
C THR A 17 5.43 8.16 17.18
N ILE A 18 4.20 8.37 17.65
CA ILE A 18 3.78 9.65 18.25
C ILE A 18 4.64 9.97 19.49
N LYS A 19 4.92 8.98 20.34
CA LYS A 19 5.82 9.13 21.50
C LYS A 19 7.25 9.52 21.06
N ALA A 20 7.79 8.88 20.01
CA ALA A 20 9.12 9.19 19.49
C ALA A 20 9.19 10.62 18.90
N ILE A 21 8.18 11.02 18.13
CA ILE A 21 8.05 12.38 17.57
C ILE A 21 8.04 13.44 18.69
N ALA A 22 7.26 13.22 19.75
CA ALA A 22 7.17 14.14 20.89
C ALA A 22 8.48 14.22 21.67
N LEU A 23 9.14 13.08 21.96
CA LEU A 23 10.43 13.05 22.66
C LEU A 23 11.56 13.69 21.87
N LEU A 24 11.51 13.60 20.54
CA LEU A 24 12.49 14.21 19.62
C LEU A 24 12.13 15.64 19.19
N GLN A 25 10.99 16.17 19.67
CA GLN A 25 10.50 17.53 19.38
C GLN A 25 10.47 17.87 17.88
N LEU A 26 10.08 16.90 17.03
CA LEU A 26 10.09 17.16 15.58
C LEU A 26 9.07 18.26 15.22
N PRO A 27 9.41 19.20 14.33
CA PRO A 27 8.57 20.36 13.97
C PRO A 27 7.43 19.98 13.00
N VAL A 28 6.65 18.97 13.35
CA VAL A 28 5.56 18.40 12.52
C VAL A 28 4.23 18.44 13.26
N ASN A 29 3.14 18.59 12.51
CA ASN A 29 1.79 18.49 13.06
C ASN A 29 1.27 17.09 12.73
N VAL A 30 1.14 16.23 13.74
CA VAL A 30 0.75 14.82 13.57
C VAL A 30 -0.37 14.48 14.56
N VAL A 31 -1.29 13.62 14.13
CA VAL A 31 -2.39 13.10 14.96
C VAL A 31 -2.32 11.58 14.92
N GLY A 32 -2.24 10.94 16.08
CA GLY A 32 -2.40 9.50 16.20
C GLY A 32 -3.86 9.15 16.53
N ALA A 33 -4.44 8.21 15.80
CA ALA A 33 -5.73 7.60 16.11
C ALA A 33 -5.56 6.08 16.17
N VAL A 34 -6.18 5.45 17.16
CA VAL A 34 -6.18 3.98 17.33
C VAL A 34 -7.59 3.50 17.63
N GLY A 35 -8.08 2.57 16.82
CA GLY A 35 -9.29 1.80 17.13
C GLY A 35 -8.88 0.56 17.93
N LEU A 36 -9.50 0.35 19.10
CA LEU A 36 -9.19 -0.75 20.00
C LEU A 36 -10.48 -1.50 20.36
N ALA A 37 -10.50 -2.80 20.08
CA ALA A 37 -11.55 -3.73 20.46
C ALA A 37 -10.96 -5.16 20.51
N GLU A 38 -11.63 -6.06 21.22
CA GLU A 38 -11.36 -7.50 21.15
C GLU A 38 -12.35 -8.16 20.17
N ASN A 39 -11.87 -9.06 19.31
CA ASN A 39 -12.75 -9.89 18.48
C ASN A 39 -13.05 -11.21 19.20
N THR A 40 -14.20 -11.27 19.88
CA THR A 40 -14.57 -12.38 20.77
C THR A 40 -15.95 -12.93 20.43
N ILE A 41 -16.12 -14.24 20.63
CA ILE A 41 -17.40 -14.95 20.44
C ILE A 41 -18.21 -14.87 21.75
N GLY A 42 -19.41 -14.33 21.66
CA GLY A 42 -20.38 -14.20 22.74
C GLY A 42 -21.82 -14.10 22.20
N PRO A 43 -22.84 -13.99 23.08
CA PRO A 43 -24.24 -13.94 22.67
C PRO A 43 -24.59 -12.69 21.84
N ASP A 44 -23.88 -11.58 22.07
CA ASP A 44 -24.10 -10.30 21.39
C ASP A 44 -23.11 -10.07 20.21
N SER A 45 -22.33 -11.08 19.82
CA SER A 45 -21.42 -10.98 18.68
C SER A 45 -22.21 -10.82 17.37
N TYR A 46 -21.75 -9.91 16.52
CA TYR A 46 -22.21 -9.83 15.13
C TYR A 46 -21.83 -11.13 14.39
N PHE A 47 -22.70 -11.59 13.51
CA PHE A 47 -22.60 -12.90 12.84
C PHE A 47 -22.58 -12.75 11.30
N PRO A 48 -22.16 -13.77 10.53
CA PRO A 48 -22.22 -13.73 9.07
C PRO A 48 -23.63 -13.42 8.54
N SER A 49 -23.71 -12.61 7.49
CA SER A 49 -24.92 -11.95 6.96
C SER A 49 -25.49 -10.82 7.81
N SER A 50 -24.82 -10.38 8.89
CA SER A 50 -25.15 -9.09 9.53
C SER A 50 -24.86 -7.94 8.58
N ILE A 51 -25.74 -6.94 8.52
CA ILE A 51 -25.48 -5.66 7.84
C ILE A 51 -25.26 -4.60 8.91
N ILE A 52 -24.07 -4.00 8.92
CA ILE A 52 -23.70 -2.91 9.84
C ILE A 52 -23.59 -1.60 9.09
N THR A 53 -23.91 -0.48 9.75
CA THR A 53 -23.74 0.87 9.18
C THR A 53 -22.48 1.50 9.74
N SER A 54 -21.53 1.82 8.87
CA SER A 54 -20.31 2.54 9.22
C SER A 54 -20.57 4.00 9.60
N ARG A 55 -19.62 4.61 10.31
CA ARG A 55 -19.58 6.06 10.60
C ARG A 55 -19.61 6.94 9.35
N LYS A 56 -19.19 6.41 8.18
CA LYS A 56 -19.28 7.14 6.89
C LYS A 56 -20.70 7.15 6.31
N GLY A 57 -21.60 6.33 6.85
CA GLY A 57 -22.96 6.10 6.36
C GLY A 57 -23.11 4.95 5.37
N LEU A 58 -22.00 4.28 5.00
CA LEU A 58 -22.02 3.11 4.11
C LEU A 58 -22.43 1.87 4.90
N THR A 59 -23.29 1.04 4.29
CA THR A 59 -23.70 -0.27 4.82
C THR A 59 -22.73 -1.37 4.40
N VAL A 60 -22.41 -2.28 5.32
CA VAL A 60 -21.44 -3.36 5.11
C VAL A 60 -22.07 -4.70 5.49
N GLU A 61 -22.18 -5.61 4.52
CA GLU A 61 -22.48 -7.02 4.75
C GLU A 61 -21.24 -7.72 5.34
N VAL A 62 -21.33 -8.16 6.59
CA VAL A 62 -20.31 -9.00 7.21
C VAL A 62 -20.49 -10.42 6.70
N ARG A 63 -19.53 -10.93 5.93
CA ARG A 63 -19.52 -12.32 5.43
C ARG A 63 -18.50 -13.21 6.13
N ASN A 64 -17.52 -12.62 6.81
CA ASN A 64 -16.61 -13.31 7.73
C ASN A 64 -16.34 -12.39 8.94
N THR A 65 -16.49 -12.91 10.17
CA THR A 65 -16.23 -12.16 11.41
C THR A 65 -14.74 -12.06 11.74
N ASP A 66 -13.90 -12.91 11.13
CA ASP A 66 -12.42 -12.88 11.16
C ASP A 66 -11.83 -11.91 10.11
N ALA A 67 -12.61 -10.86 9.82
CA ALA A 67 -12.25 -9.74 8.93
C ALA A 67 -12.76 -8.43 9.55
N GLU A 68 -12.56 -8.33 10.85
CA GLU A 68 -12.93 -7.23 11.76
C GLU A 68 -12.05 -5.98 11.63
N GLY A 69 -10.74 -6.14 11.44
CA GLY A 69 -9.78 -5.03 11.54
C GLY A 69 -10.06 -3.94 10.54
N ARG A 70 -10.53 -4.32 9.34
CA ARG A 70 -10.97 -3.37 8.30
C ARG A 70 -12.25 -2.61 8.68
N LEU A 71 -13.13 -3.20 9.50
CA LEU A 71 -14.34 -2.55 10.00
C LEU A 71 -13.99 -1.50 11.06
N ILE A 72 -13.09 -1.85 11.99
CA ILE A 72 -12.55 -0.92 12.99
C ILE A 72 -11.80 0.24 12.30
N LEU A 73 -10.96 -0.08 11.31
CA LEU A 73 -10.23 0.91 10.53
C LEU A 73 -11.15 1.81 9.69
N ALA A 74 -12.21 1.29 9.09
CA ALA A 74 -13.17 2.09 8.31
C ALA A 74 -13.75 3.26 9.13
N ASP A 75 -14.17 2.99 10.37
CA ASP A 75 -14.70 4.02 11.27
C ASP A 75 -13.59 4.89 11.86
N THR A 76 -12.40 4.34 12.13
CA THR A 76 -11.24 5.11 12.62
C THR A 76 -10.74 6.11 11.57
N LEU A 77 -10.63 5.68 10.31
CA LEU A 77 -10.31 6.51 9.15
C LEU A 77 -11.36 7.61 8.97
N THR A 78 -12.65 7.26 9.03
CA THR A 78 -13.72 8.25 8.89
C THR A 78 -13.67 9.29 10.02
N PHE A 79 -13.51 8.83 11.27
CA PHE A 79 -13.43 9.69 12.44
C PHE A 79 -12.29 10.71 12.35
N VAL A 80 -11.06 10.28 12.04
CA VAL A 80 -9.89 11.18 12.00
C VAL A 80 -9.96 12.20 10.85
N GLN A 81 -10.65 11.87 9.76
CA GLN A 81 -10.80 12.76 8.60
C GLN A 81 -11.99 13.74 8.70
N ARG A 82 -13.10 13.35 9.37
CA ARG A 82 -14.34 14.15 9.42
C ARG A 82 -14.67 14.74 10.79
N ASP A 83 -14.53 13.94 11.85
CA ASP A 83 -15.17 14.21 13.15
C ASP A 83 -14.18 14.70 14.21
N ALA A 84 -12.89 14.36 14.06
CA ALA A 84 -11.83 14.81 14.93
C ALA A 84 -11.69 16.34 14.85
N LYS A 85 -11.75 17.01 15.99
CA LYS A 85 -11.58 18.47 16.10
C LYS A 85 -10.10 18.83 16.01
N LEU A 86 -9.60 18.95 14.79
CA LEU A 86 -8.19 19.27 14.51
C LEU A 86 -8.02 20.78 14.28
N GLU A 87 -6.94 21.36 14.82
CA GLU A 87 -6.58 22.77 14.61
C GLU A 87 -6.21 23.07 13.14
N LYS A 88 -5.75 22.06 12.40
CA LYS A 88 -5.30 22.15 11.01
C LYS A 88 -5.95 21.05 10.19
N LYS A 89 -6.29 21.36 8.93
CA LYS A 89 -6.85 20.40 8.00
C LYS A 89 -5.84 19.29 7.68
N LEU A 90 -6.27 18.04 7.81
CA LEU A 90 -5.48 16.86 7.45
C LEU A 90 -5.26 16.81 5.93
N LYS A 91 -4.02 16.55 5.50
CA LYS A 91 -3.61 16.44 4.08
C LYS A 91 -3.26 15.01 3.65
N THR A 92 -2.80 14.20 4.61
CA THR A 92 -2.29 12.85 4.41
C THR A 92 -2.77 11.96 5.54
N VAL A 93 -3.19 10.74 5.22
CA VAL A 93 -3.52 9.66 6.16
C VAL A 93 -2.61 8.47 5.86
N ILE A 94 -1.96 7.94 6.89
CA ILE A 94 -1.27 6.65 6.81
C ILE A 94 -1.90 5.77 7.87
N ASP A 95 -2.50 4.66 7.46
CA ASP A 95 -2.97 3.62 8.38
C ASP A 95 -2.06 2.38 8.31
N ILE A 96 -1.97 1.67 9.43
CA ILE A 96 -1.02 0.58 9.62
C ILE A 96 -1.68 -0.50 10.49
N ALA A 97 -1.69 -1.74 9.99
CA ALA A 97 -2.43 -2.83 10.61
C ALA A 97 -1.88 -4.21 10.25
N THR A 98 -2.11 -5.18 11.13
CA THR A 98 -1.85 -6.62 10.94
C THR A 98 -2.96 -7.27 10.11
N LEU A 99 -3.32 -6.65 8.98
CA LEU A 99 -4.67 -6.77 8.42
C LEU A 99 -4.96 -8.07 7.66
N THR A 100 -3.99 -8.68 6.97
CA THR A 100 -4.27 -9.89 6.18
C THR A 100 -3.18 -10.96 6.23
N GLY A 101 -3.59 -12.21 6.49
CA GLY A 101 -2.73 -13.38 6.25
C GLY A 101 -2.28 -13.51 4.78
N ALA A 102 -3.04 -12.93 3.83
CA ALA A 102 -2.68 -12.90 2.42
C ALA A 102 -1.37 -12.12 2.14
N ILE A 103 -1.05 -11.05 2.90
CA ILE A 103 0.20 -10.31 2.67
C ILE A 103 1.41 -11.10 3.19
N LEU A 104 1.25 -11.79 4.33
CA LEU A 104 2.25 -12.68 4.90
C LEU A 104 2.59 -13.82 3.94
N ILE A 105 1.58 -14.41 3.27
CA ILE A 105 1.81 -15.44 2.25
C ILE A 105 2.46 -14.87 0.98
N GLY A 106 2.08 -13.67 0.55
CA GLY A 106 2.60 -13.05 -0.68
C GLY A 106 4.01 -12.46 -0.57
N LEU A 107 4.37 -11.88 0.58
CA LEU A 107 5.62 -11.14 0.79
C LEU A 107 6.53 -11.72 1.88
N GLY A 108 6.07 -12.72 2.64
CA GLY A 108 6.78 -13.29 3.78
C GLY A 108 6.77 -12.36 5.01
N SER A 109 7.74 -12.56 5.91
CA SER A 109 7.84 -11.82 7.19
C SER A 109 8.96 -10.76 7.20
N ARG A 110 9.55 -10.42 6.06
CA ARG A 110 10.67 -9.45 5.97
C ARG A 110 10.23 -8.02 5.64
N ARG A 111 9.13 -7.86 4.90
CA ARG A 111 8.64 -6.59 4.34
C ARG A 111 7.12 -6.50 4.43
N ALA A 112 6.60 -5.30 4.57
CA ALA A 112 5.15 -5.06 4.62
C ALA A 112 4.58 -4.73 3.23
N GLY A 113 3.28 -4.97 3.05
CA GLY A 113 2.55 -4.51 1.86
C GLY A 113 2.13 -3.06 2.04
N MET A 114 2.37 -2.22 1.03
CA MET A 114 1.92 -0.83 1.01
C MET A 114 0.98 -0.62 -0.17
N PHE A 115 -0.21 -0.12 0.10
CA PHE A 115 -1.19 0.30 -0.88
C PHE A 115 -1.36 1.81 -0.78
N SER A 116 -1.42 2.55 -1.89
CA SER A 116 -1.53 4.01 -1.85
C SER A 116 -2.26 4.58 -3.05
N ASN A 117 -2.91 5.73 -2.87
CA ASN A 117 -3.49 6.54 -3.95
C ASN A 117 -2.55 7.65 -4.47
N ASP A 118 -1.41 7.90 -3.81
CA ASP A 118 -0.47 8.99 -4.14
C ASP A 118 0.96 8.44 -4.34
N LEU A 119 1.52 8.69 -5.52
CA LEU A 119 2.83 8.17 -5.91
C LEU A 119 3.98 8.78 -5.10
N HIS A 120 3.88 10.05 -4.70
CA HIS A 120 4.94 10.72 -3.93
C HIS A 120 4.96 10.20 -2.49
N LEU A 121 3.79 10.02 -1.86
CA LEU A 121 3.65 9.37 -0.56
C LEU A 121 4.23 7.96 -0.58
N SER A 122 3.86 7.16 -1.58
CA SER A 122 4.39 5.81 -1.81
C SER A 122 5.92 5.80 -1.95
N GLN A 123 6.49 6.67 -2.78
CA GLN A 123 7.94 6.78 -2.96
C GLN A 123 8.66 7.22 -1.68
N HIS A 124 8.10 8.17 -0.94
CA HIS A 124 8.68 8.66 0.30
C HIS A 124 8.70 7.57 1.37
N LEU A 125 7.58 6.89 1.60
CA LEU A 125 7.50 5.77 2.56
C LEU A 125 8.44 4.61 2.17
N MET A 126 8.59 4.29 0.88
CA MET A 126 9.59 3.31 0.42
C MET A 126 11.03 3.76 0.68
N ALA A 127 11.34 5.05 0.57
CA ALA A 127 12.67 5.58 0.90
C ALA A 127 12.95 5.45 2.40
N SER A 128 12.00 5.84 3.25
CA SER A 128 12.08 5.71 4.72
C SER A 128 12.16 4.24 5.18
N GLY A 129 11.49 3.31 4.48
CA GLY A 129 11.62 1.87 4.74
C GLY A 129 12.99 1.30 4.36
N ARG A 130 13.66 1.88 3.37
CA ARG A 130 15.04 1.51 3.01
C ARG A 130 16.08 2.09 3.97
N SER A 131 15.89 3.31 4.49
CA SER A 131 16.81 3.89 5.49
C SER A 131 16.71 3.21 6.85
N SER A 132 15.49 2.93 7.31
CA SER A 132 15.23 2.29 8.60
C SER A 132 15.45 0.78 8.61
N GLY A 133 15.40 0.12 7.44
CA GLY A 133 15.43 -1.33 7.31
C GLY A 133 14.05 -2.01 7.40
N ASP A 134 12.99 -1.25 7.71
CA ASP A 134 11.59 -1.69 7.69
C ASP A 134 11.03 -1.57 6.26
N GLU A 135 11.45 -2.48 5.38
CA GLU A 135 11.13 -2.45 3.95
C GLU A 135 9.61 -2.53 3.66
N LEU A 136 9.13 -1.66 2.77
CA LEU A 136 7.80 -1.72 2.16
C LEU A 136 7.86 -2.24 0.73
N TRP A 137 6.78 -2.88 0.28
CA TRP A 137 6.56 -3.24 -1.12
C TRP A 137 5.25 -2.64 -1.65
N PRO A 138 5.26 -1.94 -2.80
CA PRO A 138 4.05 -1.35 -3.36
C PRO A 138 3.14 -2.44 -3.95
N MET A 139 1.87 -2.40 -3.58
CA MET A 139 0.84 -3.37 -3.95
C MET A 139 -0.34 -2.67 -4.67
N PRO A 140 -1.00 -3.33 -5.65
CA PRO A 140 -1.98 -2.68 -6.51
C PRO A 140 -3.40 -2.60 -5.90
N ILE A 141 -4.11 -1.50 -6.18
CA ILE A 141 -5.58 -1.41 -6.05
C ILE A 141 -6.18 -1.13 -7.44
N GLY A 142 -6.44 -2.17 -8.23
CA GLY A 142 -7.22 -2.05 -9.47
C GLY A 142 -8.73 -2.05 -9.24
N GLU A 143 -9.47 -1.81 -10.33
CA GLU A 143 -10.93 -1.76 -10.32
C GLU A 143 -11.56 -3.13 -10.04
N GLU A 144 -10.89 -4.22 -10.38
CA GLU A 144 -11.28 -5.58 -10.02
C GLU A 144 -11.39 -5.76 -8.50
N HIS A 145 -10.43 -5.23 -7.73
CA HIS A 145 -10.46 -5.31 -6.26
C HIS A 145 -11.60 -4.46 -5.66
N LYS A 146 -11.84 -3.27 -6.20
CA LYS A 146 -12.95 -2.40 -5.76
C LYS A 146 -14.32 -3.01 -6.06
N ASN A 147 -14.50 -3.54 -7.28
CA ASN A 147 -15.73 -4.22 -7.67
C ASN A 147 -15.95 -5.50 -6.85
N ALA A 148 -14.88 -6.22 -6.47
CA ALA A 148 -14.96 -7.36 -5.58
C ALA A 148 -15.44 -7.02 -4.15
N MET A 149 -15.39 -5.75 -3.71
CA MET A 149 -15.88 -5.30 -2.39
C MET A 149 -17.32 -4.78 -2.40
N LYS A 150 -17.95 -4.63 -3.57
CA LYS A 150 -19.36 -4.20 -3.65
C LYS A 150 -20.28 -5.29 -3.10
N GLY A 151 -21.23 -4.89 -2.26
CA GLY A 151 -22.27 -5.79 -1.74
C GLY A 151 -23.38 -6.03 -2.76
N GLY A 152 -24.18 -7.08 -2.54
CA GLY A 152 -25.41 -7.34 -3.32
C GLY A 152 -26.68 -6.82 -2.63
N ILE A 153 -26.63 -6.71 -1.29
CA ILE A 153 -27.74 -6.30 -0.41
C ILE A 153 -27.37 -5.14 0.53
N ALA A 154 -26.12 -4.69 0.46
CA ALA A 154 -25.52 -3.58 1.19
C ALA A 154 -24.53 -2.88 0.23
N ASP A 155 -24.05 -1.68 0.55
CA ASP A 155 -23.11 -0.94 -0.30
C ASP A 155 -21.81 -1.73 -0.50
N LEU A 156 -21.30 -2.31 0.59
CA LEU A 156 -20.06 -3.08 0.63
C LEU A 156 -20.28 -4.45 1.27
N ARG A 157 -19.31 -5.34 1.06
CA ARG A 157 -19.12 -6.59 1.82
C ARG A 157 -17.72 -6.63 2.41
N ASN A 158 -17.55 -7.13 3.63
CA ASN A 158 -16.25 -7.05 4.30
C ASN A 158 -15.20 -8.03 3.74
N VAL A 159 -15.61 -9.09 3.03
CA VAL A 159 -14.70 -9.99 2.29
C VAL A 159 -15.19 -10.24 0.87
N SER A 160 -14.23 -10.53 -0.02
CA SER A 160 -14.51 -10.95 -1.40
C SER A 160 -15.25 -12.30 -1.41
N SER A 161 -15.98 -12.58 -2.49
CA SER A 161 -16.42 -13.96 -2.76
C SER A 161 -15.25 -14.86 -3.19
N ASP A 162 -14.24 -14.26 -3.81
CA ASP A 162 -13.08 -14.97 -4.34
C ASP A 162 -11.95 -14.99 -3.30
N LYS A 163 -11.20 -16.10 -3.23
CA LYS A 163 -10.08 -16.26 -2.28
C LYS A 163 -8.79 -15.57 -2.73
N GLU A 164 -8.81 -14.95 -3.90
CA GLU A 164 -7.65 -14.33 -4.54
C GLU A 164 -7.49 -12.87 -4.08
N ALA A 165 -6.24 -12.35 -4.15
CA ALA A 165 -5.92 -10.96 -3.87
C ALA A 165 -6.48 -10.39 -2.53
N GLY A 166 -6.46 -11.21 -1.46
CA GLY A 166 -7.05 -10.86 -0.15
C GLY A 166 -6.57 -9.53 0.44
N SER A 167 -5.28 -9.20 0.30
CA SER A 167 -4.71 -7.92 0.74
C SER A 167 -5.15 -6.75 -0.15
N CYS A 168 -5.16 -6.94 -1.46
CA CYS A 168 -5.58 -5.90 -2.42
C CYS A 168 -7.07 -5.58 -2.29
N THR A 169 -7.90 -6.58 -2.00
CA THR A 169 -9.33 -6.40 -1.71
C THR A 169 -9.57 -5.79 -0.34
N ALA A 170 -8.77 -6.11 0.69
CA ALA A 170 -8.80 -5.42 1.98
C ALA A 170 -8.46 -3.92 1.85
N ALA A 171 -7.40 -3.59 1.12
CA ALA A 171 -7.06 -2.21 0.80
C ALA A 171 -8.15 -1.52 -0.04
N ALA A 172 -8.73 -2.22 -1.02
CA ALA A 172 -9.87 -1.69 -1.79
C ALA A 172 -11.08 -1.40 -0.90
N PHE A 173 -11.37 -2.22 0.12
CA PHE A 173 -12.41 -1.96 1.11
C PHE A 173 -12.12 -0.66 1.86
N LEU A 174 -10.92 -0.52 2.45
CA LEU A 174 -10.49 0.67 3.17
C LEU A 174 -10.54 1.95 2.32
N SER A 175 -10.26 1.84 1.02
CA SER A 175 -10.27 3.00 0.10
C SER A 175 -11.63 3.72 0.01
N ASN A 176 -12.75 3.04 0.33
CA ASN A 176 -14.08 3.68 0.40
C ASN A 176 -14.22 4.65 1.60
N PHE A 177 -13.37 4.50 2.62
CA PHE A 177 -13.40 5.29 3.86
C PHE A 177 -12.36 6.43 3.88
N VAL A 178 -11.62 6.59 2.77
CA VAL A 178 -10.77 7.75 2.51
C VAL A 178 -11.63 8.90 1.96
N GLU A 179 -11.33 10.14 2.35
CA GLU A 179 -12.02 11.33 1.84
C GLU A 179 -11.39 11.88 0.56
N ASP A 180 -12.20 12.53 -0.27
CA ASP A 180 -11.76 13.07 -1.55
C ASP A 180 -10.63 14.10 -1.39
N GLY A 181 -9.58 13.93 -2.19
CA GLY A 181 -8.37 14.76 -2.13
C GLY A 181 -7.40 14.42 -1.00
N MET A 182 -7.69 13.43 -0.15
CA MET A 182 -6.75 12.95 0.87
C MET A 182 -5.66 12.08 0.24
N LYS A 183 -4.39 12.37 0.53
CA LYS A 183 -3.30 11.44 0.23
C LYS A 183 -3.35 10.29 1.23
N TRP A 184 -3.38 9.05 0.75
CA TRP A 184 -3.59 7.88 1.59
C TRP A 184 -2.61 6.76 1.28
N ALA A 185 -2.09 6.13 2.34
CA ALA A 185 -1.41 4.85 2.28
C ALA A 185 -1.89 3.91 3.39
N HIS A 186 -2.15 2.66 3.04
CA HIS A 186 -2.40 1.55 3.96
C HIS A 186 -1.16 0.65 4.00
N LEU A 187 -0.67 0.35 5.21
CA LEU A 187 0.46 -0.51 5.49
C LEU A 187 -0.01 -1.82 6.13
N ASP A 188 -0.08 -2.90 5.35
CA ASP A 188 -0.37 -4.25 5.86
C ASP A 188 0.91 -4.89 6.39
N ILE A 189 1.06 -4.84 7.71
CA ILE A 189 2.23 -5.30 8.46
C ILE A 189 2.03 -6.69 9.07
N ALA A 190 1.01 -7.47 8.70
CA ALA A 190 0.80 -8.82 9.24
C ALA A 190 2.04 -9.72 9.09
N GLY A 191 2.80 -9.54 8.00
CA GLY A 191 4.08 -10.23 7.76
C GLY A 191 5.17 -9.90 8.79
N PRO A 192 5.73 -8.68 8.80
CA PRO A 192 6.86 -8.34 9.66
C PRO A 192 6.47 -7.85 11.07
N GLY A 193 5.24 -7.36 11.27
CA GLY A 193 4.78 -6.78 12.54
C GLY A 193 4.51 -7.80 13.64
N MET A 194 4.15 -9.04 13.29
CA MET A 194 3.90 -10.12 14.25
C MET A 194 5.18 -10.92 14.63
N GLY A 195 6.32 -10.66 13.99
CA GLY A 195 7.63 -11.21 14.37
C GLY A 195 7.75 -12.74 14.37
N GLY A 196 7.94 -13.33 15.55
CA GLY A 196 8.01 -14.77 15.80
C GLY A 196 8.94 -15.18 16.97
N ASP A 197 8.93 -16.46 17.33
CA ASP A 197 9.58 -16.99 18.56
C ASP A 197 11.13 -16.94 18.57
N LYS A 198 11.73 -16.57 17.43
CA LYS A 198 13.19 -16.51 17.24
C LYS A 198 13.57 -15.16 16.64
N PRO A 199 14.68 -14.55 17.07
CA PRO A 199 15.16 -13.31 16.49
C PRO A 199 15.51 -13.50 15.01
N LYS A 200 15.31 -12.45 14.20
CA LYS A 200 15.54 -12.44 12.76
C LYS A 200 16.42 -11.23 12.40
N GLY A 201 17.73 -11.47 12.29
CA GLY A 201 18.70 -10.38 12.10
C GLY A 201 18.69 -9.43 13.30
N PHE A 202 18.33 -8.16 13.08
CA PHE A 202 18.19 -7.15 14.13
C PHE A 202 16.85 -7.18 14.87
N GLN A 203 15.87 -7.94 14.39
CA GLN A 203 14.55 -8.05 15.03
C GLN A 203 14.61 -9.01 16.23
N PRO A 204 14.11 -8.62 17.42
CA PRO A 204 14.00 -9.53 18.57
C PRO A 204 12.97 -10.64 18.33
N ALA A 205 12.95 -11.64 19.21
CA ALA A 205 11.81 -12.55 19.30
C ALA A 205 10.58 -11.83 19.86
N GLY A 206 9.38 -12.29 19.48
CA GLY A 206 8.11 -11.63 19.83
C GLY A 206 7.83 -10.40 18.95
N ALA A 207 7.39 -9.30 19.55
CA ALA A 207 7.01 -8.06 18.87
C ALA A 207 8.24 -7.23 18.44
N PRO A 208 8.49 -7.04 17.12
CA PRO A 208 9.71 -6.39 16.64
C PRO A 208 9.61 -4.87 16.48
N GLY A 209 8.42 -4.27 16.64
CA GLY A 209 8.22 -2.82 16.50
C GLY A 209 8.29 -2.29 15.07
N PHE A 210 8.02 -3.13 14.06
CA PHE A 210 8.10 -2.77 12.65
C PHE A 210 7.29 -1.51 12.31
N GLY A 211 7.91 -0.58 11.59
CA GLY A 211 7.29 0.64 11.09
C GLY A 211 7.53 1.87 11.97
N VAL A 212 7.97 1.71 13.23
CA VAL A 212 8.21 2.86 14.13
C VAL A 212 9.35 3.73 13.62
N GLN A 213 10.49 3.14 13.25
CA GLN A 213 11.63 3.89 12.71
C GLN A 213 11.32 4.41 11.30
N MET A 214 10.61 3.64 10.47
CA MET A 214 10.19 4.05 9.13
C MET A 214 9.27 5.29 9.16
N LEU A 215 8.25 5.31 10.03
CA LEU A 215 7.38 6.48 10.17
C LEU A 215 8.15 7.68 10.72
N LEU A 216 9.05 7.46 11.70
CA LEU A 216 9.89 8.52 12.24
C LEU A 216 10.80 9.16 11.18
N ASP A 217 11.44 8.33 10.33
CA ASP A 217 12.24 8.79 9.20
C ASP A 217 11.38 9.53 8.17
N TYR A 218 10.18 9.05 7.85
CA TYR A 218 9.23 9.74 6.98
C TYR A 218 8.87 11.15 7.50
N PHE A 219 8.59 11.30 8.79
CA PHE A 219 8.30 12.62 9.37
C PHE A 219 9.53 13.53 9.44
N ARG A 220 10.74 12.99 9.61
CA ARG A 220 12.00 13.77 9.56
C ARG A 220 12.35 14.27 8.16
N LEU A 221 12.06 13.46 7.14
CA LEU A 221 12.36 13.75 5.74
C LEU A 221 11.23 14.53 5.03
N THR A 222 10.07 14.68 5.68
CA THR A 222 8.97 15.52 5.18
C THR A 222 9.34 16.99 5.35
N PRO A 223 9.40 17.79 4.27
CA PRO A 223 9.61 19.23 4.39
C PRO A 223 8.50 19.87 5.22
N VAL A 224 8.88 20.65 6.24
CA VAL A 224 7.92 21.46 7.00
C VAL A 224 7.36 22.53 6.06
N ASP A 225 6.03 22.64 5.96
CA ASP A 225 5.37 23.73 5.23
C ASP A 225 5.89 25.09 5.77
N GLY A 226 6.74 25.77 4.98
CA GLY A 226 7.39 27.03 5.36
C GLY A 226 8.92 26.98 5.55
N ALA A 227 9.57 25.81 5.51
CA ALA A 227 11.02 25.69 5.67
C ALA A 227 11.82 25.77 4.34
N VAL A 228 11.18 26.11 3.22
CA VAL A 228 11.82 26.23 1.89
C VAL A 228 11.74 27.68 1.42
N SER A 229 12.61 28.53 1.98
CA SER A 229 12.85 29.91 1.52
C SER A 229 14.30 30.20 1.16
N ASP A 230 15.28 29.47 1.71
CA ASP A 230 16.70 29.86 1.68
C ASP A 230 17.64 28.76 1.16
N ALA A 231 17.22 28.05 0.10
CA ALA A 231 18.07 27.14 -0.67
C ALA A 231 18.48 27.79 -2.00
N VAL A 232 19.65 28.46 -1.94
CA VAL A 232 20.38 29.21 -2.97
C VAL A 232 20.08 28.82 -4.43
N ASP A 233 19.67 29.81 -5.22
CA ASP A 233 19.69 29.78 -6.69
C ASP A 233 21.14 29.72 -7.19
N VAL A 234 21.54 28.61 -7.81
CA VAL A 234 22.80 28.47 -8.55
C VAL A 234 22.47 28.26 -10.02
N THR A 235 22.22 29.37 -10.70
CA THR A 235 22.17 29.46 -12.16
C THR A 235 23.35 30.29 -12.70
N SER A 236 23.89 29.84 -13.86
CA SER A 236 25.09 30.31 -14.59
C SER A 236 26.44 30.17 -13.85
N SER A 237 27.49 29.59 -14.44
CA SER A 237 28.11 29.93 -15.73
C SER A 237 28.76 28.75 -16.47
N ASP A 238 28.91 28.90 -17.80
CA ASP A 238 29.96 28.44 -18.74
C ASP A 238 30.76 27.15 -18.42
N GLY A 239 31.08 26.26 -19.36
CA GLY A 239 31.13 26.39 -20.83
C GLY A 239 32.33 25.59 -21.36
N THR A 240 32.27 25.11 -22.61
CA THR A 240 33.30 24.33 -23.35
C THR A 240 33.65 22.91 -22.85
N VAL A 241 33.44 21.93 -23.73
CA VAL A 241 34.09 20.61 -23.69
C VAL A 241 35.33 20.69 -24.59
N ALA A 242 36.50 20.36 -24.06
CA ALA A 242 37.74 20.21 -24.82
C ALA A 242 38.24 18.76 -24.72
N THR A 243 38.78 18.27 -25.83
CA THR A 243 39.27 16.89 -26.03
C THR A 243 40.73 16.74 -25.63
N SER A 244 41.11 15.58 -25.08
CA SER A 244 42.49 15.07 -25.13
C SER A 244 42.51 13.54 -25.04
N ASP A 245 43.07 12.90 -26.07
CA ASP A 245 43.35 11.46 -26.15
C ASP A 245 44.69 11.08 -25.46
N GLU A 246 45.09 9.82 -25.66
CA GLU A 246 46.35 9.12 -25.31
C GLU A 246 46.35 8.40 -23.93
N ASP A 247 46.27 7.06 -23.89
CA ASP A 247 47.31 6.01 -24.18
C ASP A 247 48.10 5.67 -22.88
N SER A 248 48.49 4.45 -22.50
CA SER A 248 48.32 3.07 -23.01
C SER A 248 47.90 2.15 -21.82
N THR A 249 47.91 0.80 -21.78
CA THR A 249 48.33 -0.30 -22.68
C THR A 249 47.46 -1.55 -22.37
N ALA A 250 47.63 -2.66 -23.12
CA ALA A 250 47.18 -4.01 -22.73
C ALA A 250 48.37 -4.99 -22.60
N PRO A 251 48.17 -6.19 -22.03
CA PRO A 251 48.28 -7.36 -22.92
C PRO A 251 47.18 -8.44 -22.74
N ALA A 252 47.07 -9.30 -23.75
CA ALA A 252 46.04 -10.35 -23.91
C ALA A 252 46.33 -11.62 -23.06
N THR A 253 45.46 -12.63 -22.96
CA THR A 253 45.14 -13.58 -24.07
C THR A 253 43.89 -14.46 -23.80
N ALA A 254 43.20 -14.81 -24.91
CA ALA A 254 42.49 -16.09 -25.22
C ALA A 254 41.48 -16.73 -24.23
N SER A 255 40.44 -17.46 -24.66
CA SER A 255 39.72 -17.59 -25.94
C SER A 255 38.42 -18.38 -25.67
N GLY A 256 37.36 -18.19 -26.48
CA GLY A 256 36.11 -18.95 -26.30
C GLY A 256 34.91 -18.29 -26.95
N ALA A 257 34.69 -18.53 -28.24
CA ALA A 257 33.57 -17.96 -28.99
C ALA A 257 32.46 -19.00 -29.19
N GLU A 258 31.26 -18.73 -28.64
CA GLU A 258 30.01 -19.31 -29.12
C GLU A 258 29.05 -18.20 -29.57
N ASN A 259 28.43 -18.43 -30.73
CA ASN A 259 27.58 -17.45 -31.41
C ASN A 259 26.10 -17.77 -31.13
N PRO A 260 25.26 -16.81 -30.68
CA PRO A 260 23.84 -17.07 -30.46
C PRO A 260 23.07 -17.18 -31.79
N PRO A 261 22.03 -18.05 -31.89
CA PRO A 261 21.38 -18.35 -33.16
C PRO A 261 20.41 -17.26 -33.64
N LYS A 262 20.34 -17.11 -34.98
CA LYS A 262 19.49 -16.16 -35.70
C LYS A 262 17.98 -16.40 -35.45
N ARG A 263 17.28 -15.40 -34.91
CA ARG A 263 15.80 -15.40 -34.80
C ARG A 263 15.12 -15.42 -36.17
N LYS A 264 14.48 -16.53 -36.53
CA LYS A 264 13.44 -16.60 -37.58
C LYS A 264 12.06 -16.40 -36.94
N GLY A 265 11.20 -15.53 -37.49
CA GLY A 265 9.76 -15.58 -37.20
C GLY A 265 8.99 -14.26 -37.01
N ILE A 266 8.96 -13.36 -38.01
CA ILE A 266 7.97 -12.27 -38.06
C ILE A 266 7.21 -12.28 -39.39
N LYS A 267 6.32 -13.27 -39.59
CA LYS A 267 5.31 -13.29 -40.67
C LYS A 267 4.04 -14.06 -40.24
N LYS A 268 3.31 -13.56 -39.23
CA LYS A 268 1.94 -14.06 -38.92
C LYS A 268 0.93 -13.06 -38.32
N ALA A 269 1.26 -11.75 -38.28
CA ALA A 269 0.42 -10.73 -37.65
C ALA A 269 -0.49 -9.93 -38.60
N GLN A 270 -0.39 -10.11 -39.92
CA GLN A 270 -1.10 -9.25 -40.90
C GLN A 270 -2.43 -9.82 -41.44
N ASN A 271 -2.68 -11.14 -41.36
CA ASN A 271 -3.93 -11.72 -41.87
C ASN A 271 -5.10 -11.60 -40.87
N ALA A 272 -4.86 -11.72 -39.56
CA ALA A 272 -5.92 -11.67 -38.54
C ALA A 272 -6.70 -10.33 -38.50
N LYS A 273 -6.10 -9.23 -38.99
CA LYS A 273 -6.77 -7.91 -39.05
C LYS A 273 -7.75 -7.73 -40.22
N LYS A 274 -7.77 -8.63 -41.22
CA LYS A 274 -8.76 -8.60 -42.31
C LYS A 274 -10.09 -9.24 -41.88
N ASP A 275 -10.05 -10.37 -41.17
CA ASP A 275 -11.25 -11.15 -40.87
C ASP A 275 -12.19 -10.47 -39.85
N LEU A 276 -11.64 -9.73 -38.87
CA LEU A 276 -12.46 -8.96 -37.92
C LEU A 276 -13.29 -7.85 -38.62
N LYS A 277 -12.76 -7.20 -39.66
CA LYS A 277 -13.48 -6.12 -40.38
C LYS A 277 -14.64 -6.65 -41.22
N VAL A 278 -14.58 -7.89 -41.70
CA VAL A 278 -15.68 -8.51 -42.46
C VAL A 278 -16.84 -8.89 -41.53
N ASN A 279 -16.56 -9.41 -40.33
CA ASN A 279 -17.60 -9.81 -39.38
C ASN A 279 -18.36 -8.63 -38.74
N GLN A 280 -17.70 -7.49 -38.50
CA GLN A 280 -18.40 -6.29 -38.01
C GLN A 280 -19.40 -5.74 -39.05
N LYS A 281 -19.06 -5.74 -40.35
CA LYS A 281 -19.97 -5.30 -41.42
C LYS A 281 -21.22 -6.18 -41.57
N LYS A 282 -21.12 -7.50 -41.33
CA LYS A 282 -22.27 -8.42 -41.39
C LYS A 282 -23.23 -8.32 -40.20
N ARG A 283 -22.75 -7.93 -39.01
CA ARG A 283 -23.63 -7.72 -37.84
C ARG A 283 -24.48 -6.45 -37.94
N HIS A 284 -23.96 -5.38 -38.55
CA HIS A 284 -24.68 -4.11 -38.63
C HIS A 284 -25.89 -4.12 -39.59
N THR A 285 -25.86 -4.93 -40.65
CA THR A 285 -26.98 -5.06 -41.61
C THR A 285 -28.15 -5.90 -41.10
N ARG A 286 -27.95 -6.80 -40.12
CA ARG A 286 -29.04 -7.59 -39.53
C ARG A 286 -29.88 -6.81 -38.49
N ARG A 287 -29.37 -5.71 -37.93
CA ARG A 287 -30.06 -4.86 -36.94
C ARG A 287 -30.91 -3.71 -37.55
N ARG A 288 -31.18 -3.75 -38.86
CA ARG A 288 -31.98 -2.75 -39.60
C ARG A 288 -33.16 -3.37 -40.38
N LYS A 289 -33.55 -4.61 -40.07
CA LYS A 289 -34.66 -5.35 -40.70
C LYS A 289 -35.48 -6.21 -39.70
N GLN A 290 -35.51 -5.78 -38.44
CA GLN A 290 -36.49 -6.13 -37.42
C GLN A 290 -36.90 -4.84 -36.72
#